data_AF-A0A855SD72-F1
#
_entry.id   AF-A0A855SD72-F1
#
_cell.length_a   1.000
_cell.length_b   1.000
_cell.length_c   1.000
_cell.angle_alpha   90.00
_cell.angle_beta   90.00
_cell.angle_gamma   90.00
#
_symmetry.space_group_name_H-M   'P 1'
#
loop_
_entity.id
_entity.type
_entity.pdbx_description
1 polymer ?
#
loop_
_entity_poly.entity_id
_entity_poly.type
_entity_poly.pdbx_seq_one_letter_code
_entity_poly.pdbx_strand_id
1 'polypeptide(L)'
;MIEAKIENWGLKRVERYLPITQGLFKTINDKKLCQLCVVLSFFIGFIATFFIVSFEIYLELLGENWLALDNLLRLVVINIVFISLELFLLFEVGFITTAILINRASAKYQFCEKMKASLVRAVMELSEPVDNIHGIKPYKQFSKFRYIKVALYTGKDILSNFIIKALLQKSLSRSSVRVYIPLVSTLITGFWDAWVQQKALSEVRLRISARVYVLNQLAELEAKEMSQAYIIALLRLIAVRQSYKQECDINLEFFYDQLHKKKQCVITELESVDLLLASVDALTIDEKAELTVMTEYLFYFRRSPNRIEKQLLCKLGVLKATKRNPLLC
;
A
#
# COMPACT_ATOMS: atom_id res chain seq x y z
N MET A 1 -14.14 -10.53 10.74
CA MET A 1 -13.51 -11.39 11.78
C MET A 1 -12.18 -12.03 11.31
N ILE A 2 -12.09 -12.55 10.08
CA ILE A 2 -10.84 -13.14 9.55
C ILE A 2 -9.77 -12.07 9.30
N GLU A 3 -10.10 -10.97 8.64
CA GLU A 3 -9.16 -9.86 8.37
C GLU A 3 -8.52 -9.30 9.64
N ALA A 4 -9.30 -9.12 10.72
CA ALA A 4 -8.80 -8.65 12.01
C ALA A 4 -7.80 -9.63 12.67
N LYS A 5 -8.01 -10.95 12.49
CA LYS A 5 -7.07 -11.97 12.98
C LYS A 5 -5.76 -11.94 12.19
N ILE A 6 -5.88 -11.80 10.87
CA ILE A 6 -4.74 -11.71 9.94
C ILE A 6 -3.91 -10.44 10.22
N GLU A 7 -4.57 -9.30 10.43
CA GLU A 7 -3.92 -8.06 10.82
C GLU A 7 -3.19 -8.20 12.16
N ASN A 8 -3.85 -8.74 13.19
CA ASN A 8 -3.23 -8.92 14.50
C ASN A 8 -2.00 -9.85 14.44
N TRP A 9 -2.03 -10.85 13.57
CA TRP A 9 -0.86 -11.68 13.29
C TRP A 9 0.30 -10.85 12.70
N GLY A 10 0.04 -10.02 11.69
CA GLY A 10 1.04 -9.14 11.10
C GLY A 10 1.57 -8.07 12.07
N LEU A 11 0.70 -7.49 12.90
CA LEU A 11 1.08 -6.55 13.97
C LEU A 11 2.07 -7.18 14.94
N LYS A 12 1.74 -8.36 15.49
CA LYS A 12 2.63 -9.09 16.40
C LYS A 12 3.99 -9.40 15.77
N ARG A 13 4.03 -9.67 14.46
CA ARG A 13 5.28 -9.88 13.72
C ARG A 13 6.09 -8.60 13.63
N VAL A 14 5.50 -7.49 13.21
CA VAL A 14 6.18 -6.19 13.16
C VAL A 14 6.69 -5.80 14.53
N GLU A 15 5.86 -5.90 15.58
CA GLU A 15 6.25 -5.58 16.96
C GLU A 15 7.42 -6.42 17.47
N ARG A 16 7.45 -7.72 17.12
CA ARG A 16 8.58 -8.59 17.43
C ARG A 16 9.88 -8.12 16.78
N TYR A 17 9.81 -7.61 15.54
CA TYR A 17 10.99 -7.14 14.82
C TYR A 17 11.41 -5.73 15.19
N LEU A 18 10.55 -4.91 15.80
CA LEU A 18 10.91 -3.56 16.23
C LEU A 18 12.17 -3.52 17.11
N PRO A 19 12.29 -4.26 18.24
CA PRO A 19 13.51 -4.21 19.05
C PRO A 19 14.74 -4.79 18.31
N ILE A 20 14.55 -5.84 17.52
CA ILE A 20 15.64 -6.54 16.83
C ILE A 20 16.25 -5.68 15.72
N THR A 21 15.41 -4.91 15.03
CA THR A 21 15.82 -4.10 13.88
C THR A 21 16.39 -2.73 14.28
N GLN A 22 16.47 -2.43 15.58
CA GLN A 22 17.07 -1.19 16.07
C GLN A 22 18.55 -1.14 15.70
N GLY A 23 18.84 -0.31 14.68
CA GLY A 23 20.19 -0.06 14.19
C GLY A 23 20.68 -0.97 13.08
N LEU A 24 19.83 -1.86 12.56
CA LEU A 24 20.13 -2.57 11.32
C LEU A 24 20.11 -1.60 10.12
N PHE A 25 21.07 -1.80 9.21
CA PHE A 25 21.19 -1.09 7.94
C PHE A 25 21.27 0.44 8.03
N LYS A 26 21.67 1.05 9.17
CA LYS A 26 21.73 2.52 9.37
C LYS A 26 22.37 3.31 8.22
N THR A 27 23.34 2.73 7.53
CA THR A 27 24.10 3.36 6.44
C THR A 27 23.43 3.28 5.06
N ILE A 28 22.43 2.40 4.89
CA ILE A 28 21.77 2.16 3.60
C ILE A 28 20.52 3.04 3.48
N ASN A 29 20.38 3.77 2.38
CA ASN A 29 19.18 4.55 2.04
C ASN A 29 17.92 3.66 1.96
N ASP A 30 16.77 4.14 2.46
CA ASP A 30 15.46 3.48 2.40
C ASP A 30 15.09 2.95 1.00
N LYS A 31 15.44 3.69 -0.06
CA LYS A 31 15.21 3.24 -1.45
C LYS A 31 16.02 1.98 -1.78
N LYS A 32 17.29 1.93 -1.37
CA LYS A 32 18.17 0.77 -1.58
C LYS A 32 17.73 -0.41 -0.72
N LEU A 33 17.26 -0.15 0.52
CA LEU A 33 16.69 -1.18 1.38
C LEU A 33 15.48 -1.85 0.72
N CYS A 34 14.52 -1.07 0.20
CA CYS A 34 13.38 -1.65 -0.51
C CYS A 34 13.78 -2.41 -1.78
N GLN A 35 14.78 -1.92 -2.53
CA GLN A 35 15.30 -2.64 -3.71
C GLN A 35 15.91 -3.99 -3.32
N LEU A 36 16.67 -4.06 -2.22
CA LEU A 36 17.21 -5.32 -1.70
C LEU A 36 16.08 -6.30 -1.37
N CYS A 37 15.03 -5.84 -0.71
CA CYS A 37 13.90 -6.68 -0.34
C CYS A 37 13.12 -7.17 -1.56
N VAL A 38 13.00 -6.35 -2.61
CA VAL A 38 12.37 -6.74 -3.88
C VAL A 38 13.18 -7.81 -4.59
N VAL A 39 14.51 -7.68 -4.61
CA VAL A 39 15.40 -8.72 -5.15
C VAL A 39 15.30 -10.00 -4.33
N LEU A 40 15.21 -9.90 -3.01
CA LEU A 40 15.03 -11.07 -2.15
C LEU A 40 13.69 -11.77 -2.42
N SER A 41 12.60 -11.01 -2.59
CA SER A 41 11.29 -11.55 -2.96
C SER A 41 11.31 -12.28 -4.30
N PHE A 42 12.06 -11.78 -5.29
CA PHE A 42 12.29 -12.50 -6.55
C PHE A 42 12.87 -13.89 -6.29
N PHE A 43 13.93 -13.98 -5.48
CA PHE A 43 14.59 -15.25 -5.21
C PHE A 43 13.72 -16.20 -4.37
N ILE A 44 12.91 -15.68 -3.45
CA ILE A 44 11.96 -16.50 -2.67
C ILE A 44 10.97 -17.19 -3.62
N GLY A 45 10.29 -16.42 -4.48
CA GLY A 45 9.34 -16.97 -5.46
C GLY A 45 9.98 -17.91 -6.46
N PHE A 46 11.15 -17.51 -6.97
CA PHE A 46 11.93 -18.33 -7.90
C PHE A 46 12.32 -19.68 -7.27
N ILE A 47 12.91 -19.69 -6.07
CA ILE A 47 13.38 -20.92 -5.43
C ILE A 47 12.20 -21.82 -5.07
N ALA A 48 11.12 -21.28 -4.51
CA ALA A 48 9.93 -22.07 -4.15
C ALA A 48 9.31 -22.73 -5.39
N THR A 49 9.09 -21.96 -6.46
CA THR A 49 8.55 -22.50 -7.71
C THR A 49 9.53 -23.44 -8.41
N PHE A 50 10.84 -23.22 -8.27
CA PHE A 50 11.87 -24.11 -8.83
C PHE A 50 11.79 -25.50 -8.22
N PHE A 51 11.58 -25.61 -6.90
CA PHE A 51 11.42 -26.91 -6.24
C PHE A 51 10.14 -27.63 -6.66
N ILE A 52 9.03 -26.91 -6.82
CA ILE A 52 7.76 -27.47 -7.33
C ILE A 52 7.98 -28.07 -8.72
N VAL A 53 8.56 -27.29 -9.64
CA VAL A 53 8.82 -27.70 -11.02
C VAL A 53 9.85 -28.83 -11.09
N SER A 54 10.91 -28.77 -10.28
CA SER A 54 11.94 -29.82 -10.25
C SER A 54 11.36 -31.15 -9.79
N PHE A 55 10.41 -31.13 -8.85
CA PHE A 55 9.71 -32.33 -8.42
C PHE A 55 8.78 -32.89 -9.49
N GLU A 56 8.10 -32.03 -10.26
CA GLU A 56 7.30 -32.43 -11.42
C GLU A 56 8.16 -33.13 -12.48
N ILE A 57 9.31 -32.55 -12.83
CA ILE A 57 10.27 -33.14 -13.77
C ILE A 57 10.84 -34.47 -13.24
N TYR A 58 11.12 -34.54 -11.94
CA TYR A 58 11.62 -35.76 -11.30
C TYR A 58 10.60 -36.92 -11.41
N LEU A 59 9.31 -36.65 -11.19
CA LEU A 59 8.26 -37.65 -11.36
C LEU A 59 8.10 -38.08 -12.83
N GLU A 60 8.19 -37.14 -13.77
CA GLU A 60 8.13 -37.45 -15.22
C GLU A 60 9.32 -38.33 -15.66
N LEU A 61 10.51 -38.07 -15.11
CA LEU A 61 11.73 -38.83 -15.42
C LEU A 61 11.68 -40.28 -14.89
N LEU A 62 11.00 -40.52 -13.76
CA LEU A 62 10.81 -41.87 -13.20
C LEU A 62 9.87 -42.75 -14.04
N GLY A 63 9.23 -42.20 -15.08
CA GLY A 63 8.31 -42.94 -15.95
C GLY A 63 7.03 -43.39 -15.24
N GLU A 64 6.77 -42.86 -14.05
CA GLU A 64 5.54 -43.15 -13.32
C GLU A 64 4.35 -42.44 -14.00
N ASN A 65 3.18 -43.07 -14.01
CA ASN A 65 1.97 -42.41 -14.46
C ASN A 65 1.70 -41.19 -13.56
N TRP A 66 1.94 -39.99 -14.08
CA TRP A 66 1.60 -38.71 -13.44
C TRP A 66 0.13 -38.61 -13.02
N LEU A 67 -0.76 -39.34 -13.71
CA LEU A 67 -2.19 -39.45 -13.41
C LEU A 67 -2.52 -40.47 -12.31
N ALA A 68 -1.55 -41.23 -11.82
CA ALA A 68 -1.76 -42.10 -10.66
C ALA A 68 -2.12 -41.23 -9.45
N LEU A 69 -3.14 -41.65 -8.71
CA LEU A 69 -3.70 -40.89 -7.59
C LEU A 69 -2.63 -40.55 -6.54
N ASP A 70 -1.70 -41.47 -6.29
CA ASP A 70 -0.58 -41.27 -5.35
C ASP A 70 0.37 -40.13 -5.77
N ASN A 71 0.66 -40.01 -7.07
CA ASN A 71 1.56 -38.97 -7.59
C ASN A 71 0.89 -37.60 -7.65
N LEU A 72 -0.40 -37.56 -7.99
CA LEU A 72 -1.22 -36.35 -7.88
C LEU A 72 -1.28 -35.86 -6.42
N LEU A 73 -1.46 -36.76 -5.45
CA LEU A 73 -1.52 -36.40 -4.04
C LEU A 73 -0.17 -35.83 -3.56
N ARG A 74 0.96 -36.46 -3.94
CA ARG A 74 2.31 -35.94 -3.65
C ARG A 74 2.54 -34.55 -4.26
N LEU A 75 2.13 -34.33 -5.51
CA LEU A 75 2.24 -33.03 -6.19
C LEU A 75 1.41 -31.97 -5.49
N VAL A 76 0.16 -32.26 -5.11
CA VAL A 76 -0.70 -31.33 -4.39
C VAL A 76 -0.09 -30.95 -3.04
N VAL A 77 0.43 -31.93 -2.29
CA VAL A 77 1.07 -31.68 -0.99
C VAL A 77 2.29 -30.76 -1.14
N ILE A 78 3.18 -31.05 -2.10
CA ILE A 78 4.37 -30.23 -2.34
C ILE A 78 3.99 -28.81 -2.78
N ASN A 79 3.01 -28.66 -3.68
CA ASN A 79 2.51 -27.35 -4.09
C ASN A 79 1.99 -26.56 -2.88
N ILE A 80 1.13 -27.16 -2.05
CA ILE A 80 0.59 -26.49 -0.86
C ILE A 80 1.71 -26.08 0.10
N VAL A 81 2.68 -26.96 0.36
CA VAL A 81 3.79 -26.68 1.27
C VAL A 81 4.66 -25.54 0.75
N PHE A 82 5.12 -25.59 -0.51
CA PHE A 82 6.01 -24.57 -1.06
C PHE A 82 5.31 -23.23 -1.30
N ILE A 83 4.05 -23.22 -1.75
CA ILE A 83 3.26 -21.98 -1.87
C ILE A 83 3.04 -21.35 -0.48
N SER A 84 2.73 -22.16 0.53
CA SER A 84 2.55 -21.65 1.90
C SER A 84 3.86 -21.08 2.46
N LEU A 85 4.98 -21.75 2.19
CA LEU A 85 6.30 -21.30 2.61
C LEU A 85 6.71 -20.01 1.89
N GLU A 86 6.47 -19.92 0.58
CA GLU A 86 6.72 -18.73 -0.25
C GLU A 86 5.97 -17.53 0.29
N LEU A 87 4.64 -17.63 0.45
CA LEU A 87 3.81 -16.56 0.99
C LEU A 87 4.24 -16.15 2.41
N PHE A 88 4.57 -17.13 3.26
CA PHE A 88 5.06 -16.85 4.61
C PHE A 88 6.36 -16.04 4.58
N LEU A 89 7.35 -16.47 3.78
CA LEU A 89 8.64 -15.77 3.67
C LEU A 89 8.49 -14.36 3.07
N LEU A 90 7.62 -14.18 2.07
CA LEU A 90 7.35 -12.87 1.48
C LEU A 90 6.77 -11.89 2.52
N PHE A 91 5.80 -12.34 3.33
CA PHE A 91 5.26 -11.52 4.41
C PHE A 91 6.29 -11.21 5.48
N GLU A 92 7.12 -12.18 5.88
CA GLU A 92 8.20 -11.97 6.85
C GLU A 92 9.17 -10.88 6.37
N VAL A 93 9.64 -10.95 5.12
CA VAL A 93 10.49 -9.91 4.53
C VAL A 93 9.79 -8.56 4.53
N GLY A 94 8.49 -8.51 4.18
CA GLY A 94 7.68 -7.30 4.22
C GLY A 94 7.59 -6.67 5.62
N PHE A 95 7.34 -7.47 6.64
CA PHE A 95 7.23 -7.00 8.02
C PHE A 95 8.56 -6.56 8.61
N ILE A 96 9.65 -7.29 8.36
CA ILE A 96 11.01 -6.90 8.78
C ILE A 96 11.37 -5.54 8.18
N THR A 97 11.14 -5.37 6.87
CA THR A 97 11.41 -4.11 6.17
C THR A 97 10.60 -2.96 6.75
N THR A 98 9.32 -3.22 7.02
CA THR A 98 8.41 -2.24 7.64
C THR A 98 8.88 -1.86 9.04
N ALA A 99 9.32 -2.82 9.86
CA ALA A 99 9.88 -2.54 11.18
C ALA A 99 11.15 -1.68 11.11
N ILE A 100 12.04 -1.94 10.15
CA ILE A 100 13.24 -1.11 9.91
C ILE A 100 12.83 0.33 9.54
N LEU A 101 11.87 0.50 8.61
CA LEU A 101 11.40 1.82 8.19
C LEU A 101 10.70 2.57 9.34
N ILE A 102 9.89 1.87 10.14
CA ILE A 102 9.27 2.43 11.35
C ILE A 102 10.36 2.90 12.31
N ASN A 103 11.37 2.09 12.62
CA ASN A 103 12.44 2.46 13.55
C ASN A 103 13.23 3.70 13.09
N ARG A 104 13.49 3.82 11.79
CA ARG A 104 14.17 4.98 11.21
C ARG A 104 13.34 6.25 11.36
N ALA A 105 12.06 6.18 11.05
CA ALA A 105 11.16 7.31 11.23
C ALA A 105 10.87 7.58 12.72
N SER A 106 10.88 6.54 13.56
CA SER A 106 10.54 6.60 14.98
C SER A 106 11.61 7.26 15.83
N ALA A 107 12.85 7.33 15.34
CA ALA A 107 13.93 8.07 15.98
C ALA A 107 13.55 9.54 16.29
N LYS A 108 12.56 10.09 15.57
CA LYS A 108 12.02 11.44 15.77
C LYS A 108 10.53 11.49 16.14
N TYR A 109 9.75 10.44 15.85
CA TYR A 109 8.28 10.49 15.96
C TYR A 109 7.67 9.19 16.54
N GLN A 110 6.78 9.28 17.54
CA GLN A 110 6.08 8.09 18.02
C GLN A 110 4.95 7.66 17.07
N PHE A 111 5.02 6.42 16.58
CA PHE A 111 3.96 5.81 15.76
C PHE A 111 2.94 5.11 16.66
N CYS A 112 1.66 5.50 16.54
CA CYS A 112 0.57 4.87 17.27
C CYS A 112 0.22 3.48 16.69
N GLU A 113 -0.49 2.66 17.48
CA GLU A 113 -0.91 1.32 17.06
C GLU A 113 -1.78 1.33 15.79
N LYS A 114 -2.69 2.30 15.64
CA LYS A 114 -3.47 2.49 14.41
C LYS A 114 -2.57 2.64 13.17
N MET A 115 -1.48 3.38 13.30
CA MET A 115 -0.54 3.59 12.20
C MET A 115 0.27 2.33 11.90
N LYS A 116 0.73 1.58 12.92
CA LYS A 116 1.36 0.27 12.70
C LYS A 116 0.41 -0.69 11.99
N ALA A 117 -0.86 -0.71 12.38
CA ALA A 117 -1.90 -1.53 11.74
C ALA A 117 -2.11 -1.14 10.27
N SER A 118 -2.14 0.17 9.97
CA SER A 118 -2.14 0.70 8.60
C SER A 118 -0.99 0.13 7.77
N LEU A 119 0.24 0.17 8.30
CA LEU A 119 1.42 -0.30 7.59
C LEU A 119 1.40 -1.82 7.38
N VAL A 120 0.94 -2.59 8.37
CA VAL A 120 0.73 -4.04 8.24
C VAL A 120 -0.30 -4.33 7.14
N ARG A 121 -1.42 -3.61 7.12
CA ARG A 121 -2.42 -3.74 6.04
C ARG A 121 -1.83 -3.45 4.67
N ALA A 122 -0.94 -2.46 4.55
CA ALA A 122 -0.26 -2.16 3.29
C ALA A 122 0.62 -3.32 2.81
N VAL A 123 1.39 -3.95 3.71
CA VAL A 123 2.21 -5.14 3.39
C VAL A 123 1.34 -6.32 2.97
N MET A 124 0.20 -6.51 3.64
CA MET A 124 -0.71 -7.62 3.39
C MET A 124 -1.73 -7.34 2.27
N GLU A 125 -1.62 -6.19 1.60
CA GLU A 125 -2.60 -5.68 0.62
C GLU A 125 -4.06 -5.68 1.12
N LEU A 126 -4.26 -5.52 2.43
CA LEU A 126 -5.57 -5.41 3.05
C LEU A 126 -6.14 -3.99 2.89
N SER A 127 -7.47 -3.91 2.74
CA SER A 127 -8.17 -2.64 2.70
C SER A 127 -8.19 -1.96 4.07
N GLU A 128 -8.20 -0.63 4.09
CA GLU A 128 -8.36 0.14 5.34
C GLU A 128 -9.79 -0.01 5.90
N PRO A 129 -9.96 0.08 7.23
CA PRO A 129 -11.26 -0.10 7.83
C PRO A 129 -12.13 1.10 7.44
N VAL A 130 -13.38 0.81 7.11
CA VAL A 130 -14.36 1.79 6.62
C VAL A 130 -14.94 2.62 7.77
N ASP A 131 -14.43 2.45 9.00
CA ASP A 131 -15.01 3.11 10.16
C ASP A 131 -14.93 4.64 9.99
N ASN A 132 -16.12 5.24 9.86
CA ASN A 132 -16.35 6.66 9.66
C ASN A 132 -15.99 7.41 10.93
N ILE A 133 -14.73 7.81 11.04
CA ILE A 133 -14.31 8.70 12.10
C ILE A 133 -14.67 10.11 11.60
N HIS A 134 -15.55 10.81 12.32
CA HIS A 134 -16.09 12.16 12.03
C HIS A 134 -17.31 12.28 11.10
N GLY A 135 -18.03 11.19 10.78
CA GLY A 135 -19.28 11.28 10.00
C GLY A 135 -19.09 11.61 8.51
N ILE A 136 -17.84 11.75 8.05
CA ILE A 136 -17.48 11.77 6.63
C ILE A 136 -17.90 10.42 6.05
N LYS A 137 -18.70 10.38 4.99
CA LYS A 137 -19.11 9.16 4.28
C LYS A 137 -18.30 9.05 2.99
N PRO A 138 -17.03 8.60 3.04
CA PRO A 138 -16.19 8.49 1.86
C PRO A 138 -16.77 7.57 0.77
N TYR A 139 -17.74 6.72 1.11
CA TYR A 139 -18.35 5.76 0.19
C TYR A 139 -19.76 6.15 -0.30
N LYS A 140 -20.24 7.36 -0.03
CA LYS A 140 -21.61 7.79 -0.38
C LYS A 140 -21.93 7.65 -1.89
N GLN A 141 -20.91 7.66 -2.76
CA GLN A 141 -21.07 7.65 -4.21
C GLN A 141 -20.85 6.30 -4.92
N PHE A 142 -20.59 5.17 -4.25
CA PHE A 142 -20.28 3.90 -4.95
C PHE A 142 -21.33 2.77 -4.83
N SER A 143 -21.57 2.15 -5.99
CA SER A 143 -22.44 1.01 -6.27
C SER A 143 -21.89 -0.34 -5.76
N LYS A 144 -22.79 -1.28 -5.46
CA LYS A 144 -22.59 -2.62 -4.84
C LYS A 144 -21.56 -3.54 -5.51
N PHE A 145 -21.01 -3.20 -6.68
CA PHE A 145 -20.08 -4.02 -7.47
C PHE A 145 -18.57 -3.77 -7.18
N ARG A 146 -18.22 -2.97 -6.17
CA ARG A 146 -16.81 -2.65 -5.82
C ARG A 146 -16.01 -3.83 -5.29
N TYR A 147 -16.59 -4.67 -4.43
CA TYR A 147 -15.90 -5.86 -3.90
C TYR A 147 -15.50 -6.81 -5.03
N ILE A 148 -16.32 -6.90 -6.07
CA ILE A 148 -16.03 -7.67 -7.29
C ILE A 148 -14.92 -7.01 -8.10
N LYS A 149 -14.85 -5.67 -8.22
CA LYS A 149 -13.74 -4.98 -8.92
C LYS A 149 -12.41 -5.06 -8.19
N VAL A 150 -12.38 -4.94 -6.87
CA VAL A 150 -11.15 -5.08 -6.07
C VAL A 150 -10.68 -6.53 -6.07
N ALA A 151 -11.60 -7.49 -5.90
CA ALA A 151 -11.30 -8.92 -6.05
C ALA A 151 -10.87 -9.29 -7.48
N LEU A 152 -11.46 -8.68 -8.52
CA LEU A 152 -11.03 -8.84 -9.91
C LEU A 152 -9.68 -8.18 -10.16
N TYR A 153 -9.32 -7.08 -9.48
CA TYR A 153 -8.00 -6.45 -9.66
C TYR A 153 -6.89 -7.29 -8.99
N THR A 154 -7.13 -7.81 -7.78
CA THR A 154 -6.21 -8.72 -7.07
C THR A 154 -6.19 -10.13 -7.69
N GLY A 155 -7.30 -10.59 -8.27
CA GLY A 155 -7.41 -11.91 -8.90
C GLY A 155 -6.98 -11.95 -10.38
N LYS A 156 -7.02 -10.81 -11.09
CA LYS A 156 -6.58 -10.71 -12.50
C LYS A 156 -5.10 -11.01 -12.67
N ASP A 157 -4.32 -10.78 -11.63
CA ASP A 157 -2.88 -11.00 -11.57
C ASP A 157 -2.51 -12.50 -11.45
N ILE A 158 -3.33 -13.29 -10.77
CA ILE A 158 -3.20 -14.76 -10.73
C ILE A 158 -3.71 -15.38 -12.04
N LEU A 159 -4.81 -14.82 -12.59
CA LEU A 159 -5.44 -15.31 -13.82
C LEU A 159 -4.61 -14.99 -15.08
N SER A 160 -3.92 -13.86 -15.11
CA SER A 160 -3.04 -13.47 -16.22
C SER A 160 -1.82 -14.39 -16.33
N ASN A 161 -1.23 -14.80 -15.21
CA ASN A 161 -0.15 -15.81 -15.18
C ASN A 161 -0.61 -17.19 -15.67
N PHE A 162 -1.84 -17.60 -15.32
CA PHE A 162 -2.41 -18.85 -15.81
C PHE A 162 -2.69 -18.81 -17.33
N ILE A 163 -3.18 -17.67 -17.83
CA ILE A 163 -3.43 -17.45 -19.26
C ILE A 163 -2.11 -17.38 -20.05
N ILE A 164 -1.08 -16.72 -19.53
CA ILE A 164 0.25 -16.67 -20.16
C ILE A 164 0.88 -18.07 -20.22
N LYS A 165 0.79 -18.85 -19.13
CA LYS A 165 1.20 -20.28 -19.12
C LYS A 165 0.46 -21.10 -20.16
N ALA A 166 -0.86 -20.96 -20.22
CA ALA A 166 -1.70 -21.69 -21.18
C ALA A 166 -1.40 -21.30 -22.63
N LEU A 167 -1.13 -20.01 -22.90
CA LEU A 167 -0.75 -19.53 -24.23
C LEU A 167 0.65 -19.99 -24.64
N LEU A 168 1.62 -19.97 -23.73
CA LEU A 168 2.98 -20.46 -23.97
C LEU A 168 3.01 -21.98 -24.21
N GLN A 169 2.27 -22.75 -23.42
CA GLN A 169 2.13 -24.20 -23.62
C GLN A 169 1.45 -24.53 -24.97
N LYS A 170 0.42 -23.76 -25.35
CA LYS A 170 -0.32 -24.00 -26.60
C LYS A 170 0.48 -23.59 -27.85
N SER A 171 1.31 -22.56 -27.77
CA SER A 171 2.07 -22.04 -28.92
C SER A 171 3.35 -22.82 -29.23
N LEU A 172 3.92 -23.58 -28.29
CA LEU A 172 5.23 -24.23 -28.40
C LEU A 172 5.17 -25.76 -28.45
N SER A 173 4.00 -26.34 -28.76
CA SER A 173 3.74 -27.79 -28.64
C SER A 173 4.53 -28.69 -29.62
N ARG A 174 5.44 -28.16 -30.44
CA ARG A 174 6.12 -28.89 -31.53
C ARG A 174 7.64 -28.97 -31.44
N SER A 175 8.27 -28.61 -30.34
CA SER A 175 9.74 -28.67 -30.26
C SER A 175 10.25 -29.04 -28.88
N SER A 176 11.51 -29.50 -28.81
CA SER A 176 12.31 -29.87 -27.62
C SER A 176 12.40 -28.79 -26.53
N VAL A 177 11.68 -27.67 -26.72
CA VAL A 177 11.52 -26.55 -25.81
C VAL A 177 10.59 -26.87 -24.62
N ARG A 178 9.81 -27.96 -24.67
CA ARG A 178 8.85 -28.35 -23.62
C ARG A 178 9.47 -28.41 -22.21
N VAL A 179 10.73 -28.84 -22.09
CA VAL A 179 11.46 -28.94 -20.81
C VAL A 179 11.80 -27.56 -20.23
N TYR A 180 11.93 -26.53 -21.07
CA TYR A 180 12.27 -25.17 -20.63
C TYR A 180 11.04 -24.34 -20.23
N ILE A 181 9.83 -24.73 -20.66
CA ILE A 181 8.59 -24.00 -20.35
C ILE A 181 8.34 -23.91 -18.83
N PRO A 182 8.48 -24.98 -18.04
CA PRO A 182 8.36 -24.91 -16.59
C PRO A 182 9.40 -23.99 -15.93
N LEU A 183 10.64 -23.95 -16.45
CA LEU A 183 11.70 -23.07 -15.94
C LEU A 183 11.42 -21.59 -16.22
N VAL A 184 10.88 -21.26 -17.39
CA VAL A 184 10.46 -19.88 -17.71
C VAL A 184 9.31 -19.45 -16.80
N SER A 185 8.37 -20.35 -16.50
CA SER A 185 7.33 -20.09 -15.50
C SER A 185 7.91 -19.70 -14.16
N THR A 186 8.95 -20.39 -13.68
CA THR A 186 9.61 -20.09 -12.40
C THR A 186 10.14 -18.66 -12.34
N LEU A 187 10.76 -18.19 -13.43
CA LEU A 187 11.24 -16.81 -13.54
C LEU A 187 10.07 -15.81 -13.49
N ILE A 188 8.98 -16.10 -14.21
CA ILE A 188 7.79 -15.24 -14.23
C ILE A 188 7.20 -15.12 -12.81
N THR A 189 7.11 -16.21 -12.04
CA THR A 189 6.65 -16.15 -10.64
C THR A 189 7.56 -15.28 -9.79
N GLY A 190 8.88 -15.45 -9.86
CA GLY A 190 9.80 -14.59 -9.11
C GLY A 190 9.65 -13.11 -9.45
N PHE A 191 9.50 -12.77 -10.74
CA PHE A 191 9.25 -11.37 -11.15
C PHE A 191 7.93 -10.84 -10.62
N TRP A 192 6.90 -11.68 -10.56
CA TRP A 192 5.60 -11.34 -10.02
C TRP A 192 5.71 -10.96 -8.53
N ASP A 193 6.36 -11.80 -7.72
CA ASP A 193 6.51 -11.54 -6.29
C ASP A 193 7.34 -10.30 -6.01
N ALA A 194 8.39 -10.08 -6.78
CA ALA A 194 9.19 -8.86 -6.72
C ALA A 194 8.34 -7.61 -7.02
N TRP A 195 7.46 -7.68 -8.03
CA TRP A 195 6.58 -6.58 -8.39
C TRP A 195 5.53 -6.28 -7.31
N VAL A 196 4.88 -7.32 -6.77
CA VAL A 196 3.92 -7.19 -5.65
C VAL A 196 4.62 -6.59 -4.43
N GLN A 197 5.80 -7.09 -4.08
CA GLN A 197 6.57 -6.57 -2.95
C GLN A 197 6.99 -5.11 -3.16
N GLN A 198 7.42 -4.74 -4.38
CA GLN A 198 7.78 -3.37 -4.71
C GLN A 198 6.59 -2.43 -4.50
N LYS A 199 5.39 -2.83 -4.92
CA LYS A 199 4.15 -2.07 -4.74
C LYS A 199 3.80 -1.92 -3.26
N ALA A 200 3.83 -3.02 -2.50
CA ALA A 200 3.53 -3.03 -1.07
C ALA A 200 4.49 -2.13 -0.27
N LEU A 201 5.80 -2.26 -0.49
CA LEU A 201 6.82 -1.45 0.19
C LEU A 201 6.79 0.02 -0.23
N SER A 202 6.43 0.31 -1.49
CA SER A 202 6.24 1.70 -1.93
C SER A 202 5.08 2.36 -1.20
N GLU A 203 3.99 1.62 -0.96
CA GLU A 203 2.84 2.11 -0.19
C GLU A 203 3.20 2.31 1.29
N VAL A 204 3.92 1.37 1.92
CA VAL A 204 4.44 1.51 3.29
C VAL A 204 5.29 2.77 3.42
N ARG A 205 6.27 2.96 2.53
CA ARG A 205 7.14 4.14 2.51
C ARG A 205 6.33 5.42 2.40
N LEU A 206 5.36 5.45 1.50
CA LEU A 206 4.54 6.64 1.29
C LEU A 206 3.69 6.94 2.54
N ARG A 207 3.07 5.94 3.17
CA ARG A 207 2.32 6.14 4.43
C ARG A 207 3.22 6.68 5.54
N ILE A 208 4.45 6.21 5.65
CA ILE A 208 5.45 6.75 6.60
C ILE A 208 5.82 8.20 6.26
N SER A 209 6.14 8.51 5.00
CA SER A 209 6.45 9.87 4.55
C SER A 209 5.28 10.84 4.82
N ALA A 210 4.05 10.40 4.54
CA ALA A 210 2.84 11.18 4.82
C ALA A 210 2.69 11.46 6.33
N ARG A 211 2.97 10.47 7.19
CA ARG A 211 2.98 10.66 8.64
C ARG A 211 4.00 11.71 9.08
N VAL A 212 5.22 11.61 8.58
CA VAL A 212 6.31 12.56 8.89
C VAL A 212 5.93 13.97 8.42
N TYR A 213 5.35 14.09 7.23
CA TYR A 213 4.85 15.36 6.71
C TYR A 213 3.80 15.96 7.63
N VAL A 214 2.75 15.21 8.00
CA VAL A 214 1.70 15.68 8.92
C VAL A 214 2.28 16.15 10.24
N LEU A 215 3.24 15.42 10.81
CA LEU A 215 3.85 15.80 12.09
C LEU A 215 4.70 17.08 11.99
N ASN A 216 5.43 17.27 10.88
CA ASN A 216 6.16 18.52 10.64
C ASN A 216 5.21 19.70 10.44
N GLN A 217 4.14 19.51 9.66
CA GLN A 217 3.14 20.55 9.45
C GLN A 217 2.43 20.90 10.75
N LEU A 218 2.06 19.90 11.56
CA LEU A 218 1.51 20.16 12.89
C LEU A 218 2.48 20.98 13.74
N ALA A 219 3.77 20.61 13.80
CA ALA A 219 4.79 21.36 14.53
C ALA A 219 4.88 22.84 14.09
N GLU A 220 4.90 23.09 12.77
CA GLU A 220 4.90 24.45 12.20
C GLU A 220 3.63 25.23 12.54
N LEU A 221 2.48 24.56 12.49
CA LEU A 221 1.19 25.15 12.83
C LEU A 221 1.02 25.40 14.34
N GLU A 222 1.75 24.71 15.23
CA GLU A 222 1.75 25.06 16.67
C GLU A 222 2.53 26.34 16.95
N ALA A 223 3.57 26.61 16.16
CA ALA A 223 4.41 27.78 16.34
C ALA A 223 3.76 29.08 15.86
N LYS A 224 2.66 29.00 15.09
CA LYS A 224 1.94 30.14 14.52
C LYS A 224 0.54 30.28 15.14
N GLU A 225 0.10 31.51 15.40
CA GLU A 225 -1.31 31.76 15.70
C GLU A 225 -2.12 31.67 14.41
N MET A 226 -3.03 30.70 14.35
CA MET A 226 -3.84 30.44 13.16
C MET A 226 -5.23 31.07 13.29
N SER A 227 -5.70 31.70 12.21
CA SER A 227 -7.09 32.14 12.14
C SER A 227 -8.06 30.95 12.21
N GLN A 228 -9.26 31.19 12.74
CA GLN A 228 -10.30 30.17 12.76
C GLN A 228 -10.77 29.80 11.34
N ALA A 229 -10.76 30.78 10.42
CA ALA A 229 -11.10 30.57 9.02
C ALA A 229 -10.14 29.58 8.34
N TYR A 230 -8.83 29.70 8.59
CA TYR A 230 -7.83 28.78 8.06
C TYR A 230 -8.06 27.34 8.53
N ILE A 231 -8.28 27.14 9.84
CA ILE A 231 -8.50 25.81 10.40
C ILE A 231 -9.76 25.17 9.80
N ILE A 232 -10.83 25.94 9.59
CA ILE A 232 -12.05 25.45 8.94
C ILE A 232 -11.78 25.06 7.49
N ALA A 233 -11.05 25.89 6.73
CA ALA A 233 -10.68 25.59 5.35
C ALA A 233 -9.84 24.31 5.25
N LEU A 234 -8.87 24.12 6.16
CA LEU A 234 -8.02 22.95 6.21
C LEU A 234 -8.80 21.67 6.61
N LEU A 235 -9.70 21.76 7.60
CA LEU A 235 -10.55 20.62 7.99
C LEU A 235 -11.49 20.21 6.86
N ARG A 236 -12.08 21.18 6.13
CA ARG A 236 -12.89 20.90 4.93
C ARG A 236 -12.04 20.29 3.82
N LEU A 237 -10.81 20.77 3.61
CA LEU A 237 -9.91 20.24 2.61
C LEU A 237 -9.60 18.76 2.87
N ILE A 238 -9.27 18.42 4.12
CA ILE A 238 -9.02 17.04 4.54
C ILE A 238 -10.26 16.17 4.30
N ALA A 239 -11.44 16.65 4.69
CA ALA A 239 -12.70 15.94 4.52
C ALA A 239 -13.09 15.72 3.05
N VAL A 240 -12.96 16.75 2.21
CA VAL A 240 -13.21 16.68 0.77
C VAL A 240 -12.20 15.72 0.13
N ARG A 241 -10.91 15.77 0.48
CA ARG A 241 -9.90 14.83 -0.01
C ARG A 241 -10.29 13.40 0.33
N GLN A 242 -10.62 13.13 1.59
CA GLN A 242 -11.00 11.79 2.07
C GLN A 242 -12.27 11.28 1.38
N SER A 243 -13.26 12.16 1.17
CA SER A 243 -14.49 11.84 0.44
C SER A 243 -14.25 11.62 -1.06
N TYR A 244 -13.38 12.40 -1.71
CA TYR A 244 -13.04 12.26 -3.13
C TYR A 244 -12.24 10.98 -3.44
N LYS A 245 -11.23 10.66 -2.60
CA LYS A 245 -10.43 9.43 -2.76
C LYS A 245 -11.20 8.18 -2.35
N GLN A 246 -12.23 8.34 -1.53
CA GLN A 246 -13.06 7.24 -1.01
C GLN A 246 -12.24 6.19 -0.27
N GLU A 247 -11.28 6.68 0.48
CA GLU A 247 -10.33 5.89 1.22
C GLU A 247 -10.17 6.58 2.57
N CYS A 248 -10.35 5.83 3.66
CA CYS A 248 -9.82 6.26 4.93
C CYS A 248 -8.29 6.30 4.82
N ASP A 249 -7.69 7.37 5.34
CA ASP A 249 -6.25 7.56 5.39
C ASP A 249 -5.91 7.96 6.81
N ILE A 250 -5.28 7.04 7.54
CA ILE A 250 -4.98 7.20 8.97
C ILE A 250 -4.11 8.43 9.25
N ASN A 251 -3.31 8.89 8.28
CA ASN A 251 -2.53 10.12 8.45
C ASN A 251 -3.40 11.37 8.38
N LEU A 252 -4.41 11.38 7.52
CA LEU A 252 -5.37 12.48 7.44
C LEU A 252 -6.33 12.51 8.61
N GLU A 253 -6.80 11.35 9.06
CA GLU A 253 -7.60 11.23 10.28
C GLU A 253 -6.83 11.79 11.47
N PHE A 254 -5.56 11.39 11.64
CA PHE A 254 -4.72 11.96 12.69
C PHE A 254 -4.52 13.46 12.54
N PHE A 255 -4.34 13.96 11.31
CA PHE A 255 -4.19 15.39 11.08
C PHE A 255 -5.45 16.16 11.49
N TYR A 256 -6.61 15.65 11.09
CA TYR A 256 -7.92 16.18 11.45
C TYR A 256 -8.12 16.21 12.97
N ASP A 257 -7.85 15.09 13.65
CA ASP A 257 -7.99 14.96 15.10
C ASP A 257 -7.16 15.99 15.87
N GLN A 258 -5.91 16.21 15.45
CA GLN A 258 -5.01 17.14 16.11
C GLN A 258 -5.45 18.60 15.91
N LEU A 259 -5.89 18.95 14.69
CA LEU A 259 -6.43 20.28 14.39
C LEU A 259 -7.73 20.55 15.18
N HIS A 260 -8.64 19.57 15.22
CA HIS A 260 -9.91 19.69 15.92
C HIS A 260 -9.73 19.78 17.44
N LYS A 261 -8.74 19.07 18.02
CA LYS A 261 -8.40 19.19 19.44
C LYS A 261 -7.94 20.59 19.81
N LYS A 262 -7.19 21.26 18.93
CA LYS A 262 -6.68 22.62 19.19
C LYS A 262 -7.76 23.68 19.13
N LYS A 263 -8.64 23.61 18.13
CA LYS A 263 -9.81 24.49 18.04
C LYS A 263 -11.02 23.64 17.70
N GLN A 264 -11.88 23.44 18.70
CA GLN A 264 -13.17 22.81 18.49
C GLN A 264 -14.01 23.72 17.60
N CYS A 265 -14.32 23.22 16.40
CA CYS A 265 -15.12 23.94 15.42
C CYS A 265 -16.33 23.08 15.08
N VAL A 266 -17.54 23.62 15.28
CA VAL A 266 -18.75 22.99 14.77
C VAL A 266 -18.83 23.29 13.27
N ILE A 267 -18.50 22.30 12.44
CA ILE A 267 -18.52 22.44 10.99
C ILE A 267 -19.75 21.72 10.45
N THR A 268 -20.66 22.47 9.85
CA THR A 268 -21.77 21.93 9.06
C THR A 268 -21.26 21.55 7.67
N GLU A 269 -21.65 20.36 7.19
CA GLU A 269 -21.35 19.85 5.84
C GLU A 269 -19.86 19.85 5.46
N LEU A 270 -19.11 18.94 6.09
CA LEU A 270 -17.66 18.76 5.89
C LEU A 270 -17.24 18.46 4.44
N GLU A 271 -18.09 17.80 3.66
CA GLU A 271 -17.75 17.22 2.36
C GLU A 271 -18.08 18.12 1.15
N SER A 272 -18.67 19.30 1.38
CA SER A 272 -19.09 20.17 0.27
C SER A 272 -17.90 20.88 -0.36
N VAL A 273 -17.69 20.63 -1.66
CA VAL A 273 -16.65 21.30 -2.46
C VAL A 273 -16.92 22.79 -2.58
N ASP A 274 -18.18 23.19 -2.68
CA ASP A 274 -18.55 24.61 -2.80
C ASP A 274 -18.25 25.37 -1.51
N LEU A 275 -18.52 24.75 -0.35
CA LEU A 275 -18.16 25.32 0.95
C LEU A 275 -16.65 25.32 1.21
N LEU A 276 -15.91 24.37 0.62
CA LEU A 276 -14.45 24.40 0.62
C LEU A 276 -13.94 25.61 -0.17
N LEU A 277 -14.39 25.80 -1.41
CA LEU A 277 -13.97 26.92 -2.26
C LEU A 277 -14.30 28.26 -1.59
N ALA A 278 -15.52 28.40 -1.04
CA ALA A 278 -15.91 29.59 -0.30
C ALA A 278 -15.02 29.85 0.94
N SER A 279 -14.62 28.80 1.67
CA SER A 279 -13.69 28.96 2.80
C SER A 279 -12.28 29.34 2.38
N VAL A 280 -11.81 28.87 1.22
CA VAL A 280 -10.49 29.21 0.68
C VAL A 280 -10.46 30.66 0.18
N ASP A 281 -11.54 31.13 -0.42
CA ASP A 281 -11.65 32.51 -0.89
C ASP A 281 -11.80 33.54 0.23
N ALA A 282 -12.23 33.10 1.42
CA ALA A 282 -12.29 33.93 2.62
C ALA A 282 -10.94 34.08 3.35
N LEU A 283 -9.88 33.39 2.90
CA LEU A 283 -8.55 33.45 3.52
C LEU A 283 -7.76 34.68 3.08
N THR A 284 -6.80 35.08 3.92
CA THR A 284 -5.77 36.04 3.52
C THR A 284 -4.87 35.47 2.42
N ILE A 285 -4.15 36.33 1.69
CA ILE A 285 -3.28 35.91 0.57
C ILE A 285 -2.20 34.92 1.05
N ASP A 286 -1.60 35.19 2.21
CA ASP A 286 -0.54 34.35 2.79
C ASP A 286 -1.08 32.99 3.22
N GLU A 287 -2.24 32.98 3.90
CA GLU A 287 -2.96 31.76 4.30
C GLU A 287 -3.38 30.91 3.08
N LYS A 288 -3.87 31.57 2.03
CA LYS A 288 -4.26 30.89 0.79
C LYS A 288 -3.05 30.27 0.08
N ALA A 289 -1.90 30.95 0.06
CA ALA A 289 -0.67 30.41 -0.50
C ALA A 289 -0.18 29.18 0.28
N GLU A 290 -0.15 29.26 1.62
CA GLU A 290 0.24 28.14 2.50
C GLU A 290 -0.71 26.94 2.33
N LEU A 291 -2.02 27.17 2.31
CA LEU A 291 -3.01 26.13 2.10
C LEU A 291 -2.89 25.49 0.71
N THR A 292 -2.56 26.27 -0.33
CA THR A 292 -2.36 25.76 -1.69
C THR A 292 -1.16 24.81 -1.75
N VAL A 293 -0.06 25.16 -1.07
CA VAL A 293 1.12 24.28 -0.95
C VAL A 293 0.73 23.00 -0.21
N MET A 294 0.08 23.10 0.95
CA MET A 294 -0.37 21.91 1.69
C MET A 294 -1.33 21.03 0.86
N THR A 295 -2.23 21.65 0.10
CA THR A 295 -3.18 20.97 -0.79
C THR A 295 -2.46 20.09 -1.79
N GLU A 296 -1.35 20.55 -2.39
CA GLU A 296 -0.55 19.71 -3.26
C GLU A 296 -0.11 18.45 -2.51
N TYR A 297 0.58 18.56 -1.38
CA TYR A 297 1.09 17.40 -0.65
C TYR A 297 -0.01 16.44 -0.16
N LEU A 298 -1.12 16.94 0.39
CA LEU A 298 -2.21 16.11 0.92
C LEU A 298 -2.88 15.25 -0.16
N PHE A 299 -2.92 15.71 -1.41
CA PHE A 299 -3.48 14.93 -2.53
C PHE A 299 -2.54 13.84 -3.04
N TYR A 300 -1.23 13.93 -2.74
CA TYR A 300 -0.24 12.89 -3.04
C TYR A 300 -0.11 11.82 -1.96
N PHE A 301 -0.86 11.93 -0.87
CA PHE A 301 -0.98 10.86 0.12
C PHE A 301 -1.55 9.61 -0.59
N ARG A 302 -0.90 8.47 -0.35
CA ARG A 302 -1.06 7.14 -0.95
C ARG A 302 -0.75 6.98 -2.45
N ARG A 303 -1.33 7.78 -3.35
CA ARG A 303 -1.19 7.61 -4.81
C ARG A 303 -1.28 8.96 -5.53
N SER A 304 -0.74 9.00 -6.76
CA SER A 304 -0.85 10.16 -7.65
C SER A 304 -2.31 10.56 -7.89
N PRO A 305 -2.61 11.86 -8.05
CA PRO A 305 -3.98 12.30 -8.15
C PRO A 305 -4.69 11.82 -9.43
N ASN A 306 -5.95 11.40 -9.28
CA ASN A 306 -6.83 10.97 -10.38
C ASN A 306 -7.32 12.18 -11.21
N ARG A 307 -7.95 11.94 -12.38
CA ARG A 307 -8.43 13.03 -13.27
C ARG A 307 -9.38 14.00 -12.55
N ILE A 308 -10.28 13.48 -11.72
CA ILE A 308 -11.24 14.27 -10.95
C ILE A 308 -10.54 15.11 -9.87
N GLU A 309 -9.54 14.53 -9.20
CA GLU A 309 -8.73 15.23 -8.20
C GLU A 309 -7.88 16.33 -8.83
N LYS A 310 -7.32 16.10 -10.02
CA LYS A 310 -6.60 17.14 -10.77
C LYS A 310 -7.51 18.32 -11.12
N GLN A 311 -8.79 18.08 -11.44
CA GLN A 311 -9.74 19.16 -11.68
C GLN A 311 -10.01 19.97 -10.40
N LEU A 312 -10.12 19.31 -9.25
CA LEU A 312 -10.28 19.99 -7.96
C LEU A 312 -9.02 20.79 -7.58
N LEU A 313 -7.83 20.22 -7.78
CA LEU A 313 -6.54 20.90 -7.59
C LEU A 313 -6.44 22.16 -8.45
N CYS A 314 -6.85 22.08 -9.73
CA CYS A 314 -6.90 23.26 -10.60
C CYS A 314 -7.88 24.32 -10.07
N LYS A 315 -9.05 23.93 -9.57
CA LYS A 315 -10.03 24.87 -8.96
C LYS A 315 -9.50 25.54 -7.69
N LEU A 316 -8.65 24.84 -6.93
CA LEU A 316 -7.98 25.35 -5.73
C LEU A 316 -6.72 26.18 -6.04
N GLY A 317 -6.37 26.39 -7.32
CA GLY A 317 -5.22 27.21 -7.72
C GLY A 317 -3.88 26.48 -7.79
N VAL A 318 -3.85 25.15 -7.67
CA VAL A 318 -2.63 24.34 -7.81
C VAL A 318 -2.30 24.17 -9.31
N LEU A 319 -1.46 25.06 -9.84
CA LEU A 319 -1.23 25.23 -11.29
C LEU A 319 -0.37 24.13 -11.95
N LYS A 320 0.38 23.33 -11.20
CA LYS A 320 1.20 22.22 -11.74
C LYS A 320 1.19 21.02 -10.80
N ALA A 321 0.26 20.08 -11.01
CA ALA A 321 0.40 18.76 -10.41
C ALA A 321 1.74 18.14 -10.88
N THR A 322 2.72 18.09 -9.99
CA THR A 322 4.05 17.55 -10.24
C THR A 322 3.98 16.11 -10.75
N LYS A 323 4.72 15.76 -11.83
CA LYS A 323 4.69 14.38 -12.37
C LYS A 323 5.21 13.33 -11.37
N ARG A 324 6.01 13.73 -10.39
CA ARG A 324 6.59 12.87 -9.35
C ARG A 324 5.94 13.18 -8.00
N ASN A 325 5.75 12.15 -7.19
CA ASN A 325 5.21 12.32 -5.84
C ASN A 325 6.23 13.06 -4.96
N PRO A 326 5.92 14.27 -4.45
CA PRO A 326 6.87 15.06 -3.69
C PRO A 326 7.23 14.43 -2.34
N LEU A 327 6.43 13.49 -1.81
CA LEU A 327 6.68 12.76 -0.56
C LEU A 327 7.69 11.60 -0.71
N LEU A 328 8.03 11.23 -1.95
CA LEU A 328 8.95 10.14 -2.28
C LEU A 328 10.26 10.62 -2.91
N CYS A 329 10.43 11.95 -3.05
CA CYS A 329 11.61 12.59 -3.63
C CYS A 329 12.79 12.62 -2.68
#